data_AF-A0A843KR25-F1
#
_entry.id   AF-A0A843KR25-F1
#
_cell.length_a   1.000
_cell.length_b   1.000
_cell.length_c   1.000
_cell.angle_alpha   90.00
_cell.angle_beta   90.00
_cell.angle_gamma   90.00
#
_symmetry.space_group_name_H-M   'P 1'
#
loop_
_entity.id
_entity.type
_entity.pdbx_description
1 polymer ?
#
loop_
_entity_poly.entity_id
_entity_poly.type
_entity_poly.pdbx_seq_one_letter_code
_entity_poly.pdbx_strand_id
1 'polypeptide(L)' 'MNPEFILGAFLLLAGTVAAAFPRPRTYLNRLINLEISSWGLLLLMLSYNEALALLTFGGVSALTVYIFVRVLQKKEAAG' A
#
# COMPACT_ATOMS: atom_id res chain seq x y z
N MET A 1 9.27 20.49 10.22
CA MET A 1 8.45 19.41 9.64
C MET A 1 9.38 18.25 9.38
N ASN A 2 9.04 17.06 9.88
CA ASN A 2 9.89 15.88 9.72
C ASN A 2 9.87 15.40 8.25
N PRO A 3 11.03 15.02 7.67
CA PRO A 3 11.10 14.55 6.29
C PRO A 3 10.16 13.36 6.03
N GLU A 4 10.00 12.46 7.01
CA GLU A 4 9.12 11.29 6.89
C GLU A 4 7.65 11.69 6.73
N PHE A 5 7.23 12.76 7.42
CA PHE A 5 5.86 13.25 7.34
C PHE A 5 5.52 13.79 5.95
N ILE A 6 6.41 14.58 5.36
CA ILE A 6 6.21 15.17 4.02
C ILE A 6 6.20 14.06 2.97
N LEU A 7 7.16 13.14 3.04
CA LEU A 7 7.28 12.04 2.09
C LEU A 7 6.10 11.07 2.23
N GLY A 8 5.70 10.75 3.46
CA GLY A 8 4.55 9.91 3.76
C GLY A 8 3.22 10.50 3.27
N ALA A 9 2.99 11.79 3.53
CA ALA A 9 1.79 12.49 3.05
C ALA A 9 1.74 12.52 1.50
N PHE A 10 2.87 12.78 0.85
CA PHE A 10 2.94 12.78 -0.61
C PHE A 10 2.64 11.40 -1.20
N LEU A 11 3.27 10.34 -0.68
CA LEU A 11 3.04 8.95 -1.10
C LEU A 11 1.61 8.50 -0.87
N LEU A 12 1.03 8.84 0.29
CA LEU A 12 -0.35 8.51 0.63
C LEU A 12 -1.33 9.14 -0.36
N LEU A 13 -1.19 10.44 -0.63
CA LEU A 13 -2.07 11.17 -1.55
C LEU A 13 -1.90 10.67 -3.00
N ALA A 14 -0.66 10.52 -3.47
CA ALA A 14 -0.38 10.05 -4.82
C ALA A 14 -0.86 8.61 -5.04
N GLY A 15 -0.58 7.71 -4.09
CA GLY A 15 -1.03 6.32 -4.11
C GLY A 15 -2.56 6.20 -4.06
N THR A 16 -3.21 6.99 -3.21
CA THR A 16 -4.68 7.03 -3.11
C THR A 16 -5.32 7.48 -4.43
N VAL A 17 -4.83 8.57 -5.04
CA VAL A 17 -5.35 9.05 -6.33
C VAL A 17 -5.12 8.01 -7.42
N ALA A 18 -3.94 7.39 -7.46
CA ALA A 18 -3.60 6.35 -8.43
C ALA A 18 -4.43 5.07 -8.26
N ALA A 19 -4.86 4.74 -7.04
CA ALA A 19 -5.73 3.61 -6.74
C ALA A 19 -7.22 3.93 -7.01
N ALA A 20 -7.67 5.15 -6.68
CA ALA A 20 -9.06 5.59 -6.76
C ALA A 20 -9.54 5.84 -8.20
N PHE A 21 -8.64 6.25 -9.11
CA PHE A 21 -8.95 6.45 -10.53
C PHE A 21 -8.30 5.37 -11.41
N PRO A 22 -8.80 4.12 -11.37
CA PRO A 22 -8.23 3.05 -12.14
C PRO A 22 -8.53 3.26 -13.63
N ARG A 23 -7.55 3.80 -14.36
CA ARG A 23 -7.43 3.60 -15.82
C ARG A 23 -7.42 2.09 -16.15
N PRO A 24 -7.69 1.66 -17.40
CA PRO A 24 -7.68 0.23 -17.76
C PRO A 24 -6.30 -0.37 -17.50
N ARG A 25 -6.14 -0.94 -16.32
CA ARG A 25 -4.88 -1.43 -15.77
C ARG A 25 -5.22 -2.72 -15.02
N THR A 26 -4.47 -3.76 -15.33
CA THR A 26 -4.53 -5.10 -14.76
C THR A 26 -4.59 -5.08 -13.22
N TYR A 27 -5.13 -6.14 -12.62
CA TYR A 27 -5.23 -6.28 -11.16
C TYR A 27 -3.89 -6.05 -10.43
N LEU A 28 -2.77 -6.45 -11.04
CA LEU A 28 -1.42 -6.22 -10.52
C LEU A 28 -1.10 -4.73 -10.33
N ASN A 29 -1.46 -3.88 -11.28
CA ASN A 29 -1.21 -2.44 -11.19
C ASN A 29 -2.03 -1.78 -10.08
N ARG A 30 -3.26 -2.26 -9.83
CA ARG A 30 -4.07 -1.79 -8.70
C ARG A 30 -3.42 -2.18 -7.37
N LEU A 31 -2.89 -3.40 -7.27
CA LEU A 31 -2.17 -3.85 -6.07
C LEU A 31 -0.95 -2.97 -5.79
N ILE A 32 -0.14 -2.66 -6.81
CA ILE A 32 1.03 -1.78 -6.68
C ILE A 32 0.62 -0.39 -6.18
N ASN A 33 -0.43 0.20 -6.75
CA ASN A 33 -0.89 1.53 -6.32
C ASN A 33 -1.42 1.54 -4.87
N LEU A 34 -2.10 0.47 -4.46
CA LEU A 34 -2.54 0.30 -3.07
C LEU A 34 -1.36 0.19 -2.11
N GLU A 35 -0.34 -0.57 -2.47
CA GLU A 35 0.87 -0.69 -1.66
C GLU A 35 1.58 0.65 -1.51
N ILE A 36 1.76 1.41 -2.61
CA ILE A 36 2.38 2.75 -2.56
C ILE A 36 1.66 3.65 -1.55
N SER A 37 0.33 3.58 -1.48
CA SER A 37 -0.44 4.31 -0.46
C SER A 37 -0.19 3.79 0.96
N SER A 38 -0.13 2.46 1.15
CA SER A 38 0.19 1.82 2.43
C SER A 38 1.57 2.21 2.96
N TRP A 39 2.58 2.30 2.07
CA TRP A 39 3.92 2.79 2.42
C TRP A 39 3.91 4.26 2.87
N GLY A 40 3.05 5.09 2.26
CA GLY A 40 2.82 6.46 2.72
C GLY A 40 2.27 6.53 4.14
N LEU A 41 1.32 5.65 4.48
CA LEU A 41 0.75 5.55 5.83
C LEU A 41 1.78 5.07 6.86
N LEU A 42 2.64 4.11 6.50
CA LEU A 42 3.75 3.65 7.34
C LEU A 42 4.69 4.82 7.70
N LEU A 43 5.08 5.63 6.74
CA LEU A 43 5.96 6.78 6.98
C LEU A 43 5.30 7.84 7.88
N LEU A 44 3.99 8.04 7.75
CA LEU A 44 3.23 8.89 8.66
C LEU A 44 3.24 8.33 10.08
N MET A 45 2.94 7.04 10.28
CA MET A 45 2.99 6.41 11.60
C MET A 45 4.38 6.47 12.23
N LEU A 46 5.43 6.33 11.41
CA LEU A 46 6.82 6.50 11.84
C LEU A 46 7.11 7.92 12.33
N SER A 47 6.55 8.94 11.65
CA SER A 47 6.71 10.33 12.06
C SER A 47 6.09 10.65 13.44
N TYR A 48 5.09 9.86 13.86
CA TYR A 48 4.45 9.97 15.19
C TYR A 48 5.06 9.05 16.25
N ASN A 49 6.11 8.27 15.90
CA ASN A 49 6.75 7.29 16.77
C ASN A 49 5.78 6.20 17.30
N GLU A 50 4.75 5.88 16.51
CA GLU A 50 3.74 4.88 16.85
C GLU A 50 4.22 3.46 16.49
N ALA A 51 5.20 2.95 17.23
CA ALA A 51 5.86 1.68 16.94
C ALA A 51 4.91 0.46 16.91
N LEU A 52 3.89 0.45 17.78
CA LEU A 52 2.88 -0.63 17.81
C LEU A 52 1.97 -0.59 16.58
N ALA A 53 1.60 0.62 16.12
CA ALA A 53 0.82 0.80 14.90
C ALA A 53 1.63 0.38 13.66
N LEU A 54 2.92 0.74 13.61
CA LEU A 54 3.82 0.35 12.52
C LEU A 54 3.95 -1.17 12.38
N LEU A 55 4.19 -1.87 13.49
CA LEU A 55 4.38 -3.32 13.46
C LEU A 55 3.10 -4.06 13.07
N THR A 56 1.97 -3.66 13.63
CA THR A 56 0.67 -4.26 13.31
C THR A 56 0.26 -3.99 11.87
N PHE A 57 0.35 -2.73 11.43
CA PHE A 57 0.02 -2.35 10.07
C PHE A 57 0.95 -3.02 9.05
N GLY A 58 2.27 -3.00 9.29
CA GLY A 58 3.26 -3.64 8.42
C GLY A 58 3.04 -5.15 8.30
N GLY A 59 2.75 -5.83 9.42
CA GLY A 59 2.45 -7.27 9.43
C GLY A 59 1.18 -7.62 8.65
N VAL A 60 0.10 -6.86 8.86
CA VAL A 60 -1.17 -7.07 8.14
C VAL A 60 -1.02 -6.73 6.66
N SER A 61 -0.27 -5.68 6.30
CA SER A 61 -0.02 -5.30 4.91
C SER A 61 0.72 -6.40 4.16
N ALA A 62 1.81 -6.93 4.75
CA ALA A 62 2.58 -8.01 4.15
C ALA A 62 1.74 -9.29 3.93
N LEU A 63 0.92 -9.66 4.94
CA LEU A 63 0.01 -10.80 4.82
C LEU A 63 -1.04 -10.57 3.72
N THR A 64 -1.58 -9.36 3.65
CA THR A 64 -2.60 -8.97 2.66
C THR A 64 -2.05 -9.06 1.24
N VAL A 65 -0.84 -8.54 1.00
CA VAL A 65 -0.14 -8.66 -0.31
C VAL A 65 0.05 -10.12 -0.68
N TYR A 66 0.53 -10.94 0.25
CA TYR A 66 0.74 -12.37 0.01
C TYR A 66 -0.55 -13.06 -0.44
N ILE A 67 -1.65 -12.83 0.27
CA ILE A 67 -2.97 -13.39 -0.08
C ILE A 67 -3.41 -12.89 -1.45
N PHE A 68 -3.29 -11.59 -1.74
CA PHE A 68 -3.70 -11.01 -3.01
C PHE A 68 -2.92 -11.58 -4.19
N VAL A 69 -1.60 -11.69 -4.09
CA VAL A 69 -0.75 -12.28 -5.13
C VAL A 69 -1.15 -13.73 -5.35
N ARG A 70 -1.40 -14.50 -4.28
CA ARG A 70 -1.82 -15.90 -4.38
C ARG A 70 -3.16 -16.07 -5.09
N VAL A 71 -4.12 -15.20 -4.79
CA VAL A 71 -5.44 -15.19 -5.45
C VAL A 71 -5.32 -14.77 -6.92
N LEU A 72 -4.48 -13.78 -7.23
CA LEU A 72 -4.26 -13.32 -8.59
C LEU A 72 -3.66 -14.43 -9.45
N GLN A 73 -2.60 -15.09 -8.98
CA GLN A 73 -1.99 -16.24 -9.67
C GLN A 73 -3.01 -17.35 -9.95
N LYS A 74 -3.89 -17.65 -8.99
CA LYS A 74 -4.93 -18.67 -9.17
C LYS A 74 -5.97 -18.26 -10.22
N LYS A 75 -6.31 -16.97 -10.28
CA LYS A 75 -7.23 -16.43 -11.31
C LYS A 75 -6.60 -16.44 -12.70
N GLU A 76 -5.34 -16.07 -12.82
CA GLU A 76 -4.60 -16.10 -14.08
C GLU A 76 -4.39 -17.54 -14.58
N ALA A 77 -4.23 -18.52 -13.69
CA ALA A 77 -4.10 -19.93 -14.04
C ALA A 77 -5.44 -20.63 -14.39
N ALA A 78 -6.58 -20.02 -14.08
CA ALA A 78 -7.92 -20.59 -14.29
C ALA A 78 -8.64 -20.01 -15.53
N GLY A 79 -8.07 -18.97 -16.16
CA GLY A 79 -8.51 -18.42 -17.44
C GLY A 79 -7.62 -18.90 -18.58
#